data_AF-A0A962G3Z1-F1
#
_entry.id   AF-A0A962G3Z1-F1
#
_cell.length_a   1.000
_cell.length_b   1.000
_cell.length_c   1.000
_cell.angle_alpha   90.00
_cell.angle_beta   90.00
_cell.angle_gamma   90.00
#
_symmetry.space_group_name_H-M   'P 1'
#
loop_
_entity.id
_entity.type
_entity.pdbx_description
1 polymer ?
#
loop_
_entity_poly.entity_id
_entity_poly.type
_entity_poly.pdbx_seq_one_letter_code
_entity_poly.pdbx_strand_id
1 'polypeptide(L)'
;MTTTAARLDLRLNTRDKDRIALAAALRGVPVSAFVRDAVLREAEAALAADMTITLSPEESHRLIAALDKPFTPSAKLKQAMERGLTLAVRTAETDAPPAFGVRPRGTEPLANRLRGRATARMGTDEIMQLTRGA
;
A
#
# COMPACT_ATOMS: atom_id res chain seq x y z
N MET A 1 0.56 22.84 6.33
CA MET A 1 0.74 21.43 6.73
C MET A 1 2.14 21.30 7.32
N THR A 2 2.26 20.96 8.60
CA THR A 2 3.57 20.75 9.24
C THR A 2 4.07 19.37 8.84
N THR A 3 5.04 19.30 7.92
CA THR A 3 5.63 18.04 7.48
C THR A 3 6.46 17.44 8.60
N THR A 4 6.06 16.29 9.13
CA THR A 4 6.86 15.50 10.06
C THR A 4 8.14 15.04 9.37
N ALA A 5 9.30 15.42 9.91
CA ALA A 5 10.59 15.02 9.36
C ALA A 5 10.88 13.54 9.69
N ALA A 6 11.16 12.73 8.67
CA ALA A 6 11.64 11.35 8.82
C ALA A 6 13.19 11.32 8.82
N ARG A 7 13.79 10.44 9.63
CA ARG A 7 15.25 10.30 9.76
C ARG A 7 15.73 9.05 9.02
N LEU A 8 16.89 9.16 8.36
CA LEU A 8 17.59 8.05 7.73
C LEU A 8 18.93 7.85 8.45
N ASP A 9 19.07 6.74 9.17
CA ASP A 9 20.28 6.41 9.91
C ASP A 9 21.14 5.41 9.13
N LEU A 10 22.40 5.75 8.87
CA LEU A 10 23.35 4.89 8.15
C LEU A 10 24.57 4.59 9.03
N ARG A 11 24.96 3.31 9.10
CA ARG A 11 26.22 2.89 9.72
C ARG A 11 27.27 2.79 8.61
N LEU A 12 28.34 3.57 8.75
CA LEU A 12 29.45 3.62 7.82
C LEU A 12 30.75 3.23 8.53
N ASN A 13 31.66 2.59 7.81
CA ASN A 13 33.04 2.49 8.29
C ASN A 13 33.73 3.87 8.17
N THR A 14 34.86 4.03 8.85
CA THR A 14 35.61 5.30 8.90
C THR A 14 36.04 5.75 7.50
N ARG A 15 36.54 4.82 6.67
CA ARG A 15 37.05 5.13 5.33
C ARG A 15 35.96 5.72 4.42
N ASP A 16 34.76 5.15 4.45
CA ASP A 16 33.62 5.62 3.64
C ASP A 16 33.14 6.99 4.15
N LYS A 17 33.08 7.16 5.47
CA LYS A 17 32.72 8.44 6.08
C LYS A 17 33.69 9.55 5.66
N ASP A 18 35.00 9.30 5.70
CA ASP A 18 36.02 10.28 5.33
C ASP A 18 35.95 10.62 3.84
N ARG A 19 35.72 9.62 2.98
CA ARG A 19 35.56 9.84 1.54
C ARG A 19 34.34 10.69 1.22
N ILE A 20 33.21 10.45 1.90
CA ILE A 20 31.99 11.25 1.74
C ILE A 20 32.22 12.68 2.26
N ALA A 21 32.88 12.83 3.41
CA ALA A 21 33.19 14.15 3.97
C ALA A 21 34.07 14.98 3.02
N LEU A 22 35.10 14.36 2.43
CA LEU A 22 35.94 14.99 1.43
C LEU A 22 35.14 15.40 0.18
N ALA A 23 34.28 14.52 -0.34
CA ALA A 23 33.46 14.82 -1.51
C ALA A 23 32.48 15.98 -1.26
N ALA A 24 31.87 16.03 -0.08
CA ALA A 24 31.00 17.13 0.32
C ALA A 24 31.77 18.45 0.44
N ALA A 25 32.97 18.41 1.05
CA ALA A 25 33.85 19.57 1.17
C ALA A 25 34.29 20.11 -0.20
N LEU A 26 34.65 19.24 -1.15
CA LEU A 26 35.00 19.62 -2.52
C LEU A 26 33.83 20.27 -3.27
N ARG A 27 32.59 19.91 -2.93
CA ARG A 27 31.38 20.55 -3.47
C ARG A 27 30.93 21.78 -2.69
N GLY A 28 31.59 22.12 -1.58
CA GLY A 28 31.23 23.26 -0.74
C GLY A 28 29.90 23.11 -0.01
N VAL A 29 29.43 21.87 0.22
CA VAL A 29 28.14 21.60 0.85
C VAL A 29 28.29 20.76 2.13
N PRO A 30 27.36 20.85 3.09
CA PRO A 30 27.35 19.97 4.25
C PRO A 30 27.19 18.50 3.84
N VAL A 31 27.80 17.59 4.62
CA VAL A 31 27.74 16.13 4.38
C VAL A 31 26.30 15.62 4.29
N SER A 32 25.41 16.10 5.16
CA SER A 32 23.99 15.69 5.14
C SER A 32 23.27 16.08 3.84
N ALA A 33 23.53 17.28 3.33
CA ALA A 33 22.98 17.74 2.06
C ALA A 33 23.56 16.92 0.89
N PHE A 34 24.88 16.71 0.88
CA PHE A 34 25.55 15.90 -0.13
C PHE A 34 24.97 14.48 -0.21
N VAL A 35 24.81 13.81 0.94
CA VAL A 35 24.27 12.45 1.02
C VAL A 35 22.82 12.42 0.57
N ARG A 36 21.98 13.36 1.04
CA ARG A 36 20.57 13.44 0.63
C ARG A 36 20.44 13.58 -0.89
N ASP A 37 21.18 14.51 -1.48
CA ASP A 37 21.09 14.76 -2.93
C ASP A 37 21.62 13.57 -3.74
N ALA A 38 22.68 12.91 -3.26
CA ALA A 38 23.20 11.71 -3.91
C ALA A 38 22.19 10.56 -3.89
N VAL A 39 21.57 10.32 -2.74
CA VAL A 39 20.57 9.24 -2.57
C VAL A 39 19.31 9.52 -3.39
N LEU A 40 18.82 10.76 -3.41
CA LEU A 40 17.63 11.12 -4.19
C LEU A 40 17.86 10.95 -5.69
N ARG A 41 19.01 11.40 -6.21
CA ARG A 41 19.35 11.19 -7.63
C ARG A 41 19.43 9.71 -7.99
N GLU A 42 20.04 8.89 -7.13
CA GLU A 42 20.13 7.45 -7.37
C GLU A 42 18.74 6.79 -7.31
N ALA A 43 17.89 7.19 -6.35
CA ALA A 43 16.53 6.69 -6.25
C ALA A 43 15.71 7.05 -7.50
N GLU A 44 15.80 8.29 -7.99
CA GLU A 44 15.15 8.72 -9.23
C GLU A 44 15.66 7.93 -10.43
N ALA A 45 16.97 7.68 -10.53
CA ALA A 45 17.54 6.88 -11.61
C ALA A 45 17.05 5.43 -11.58
N ALA A 46 16.99 4.81 -10.40
CA ALA A 46 16.48 3.45 -10.23
C ALA A 46 15.00 3.35 -10.59
N LEU A 47 14.18 4.31 -10.16
CA LEU A 47 12.77 4.39 -10.52
C LEU A 47 12.59 4.61 -12.03
N ALA A 48 13.38 5.50 -12.64
CA ALA A 48 13.32 5.74 -14.07
C ALA A 48 13.71 4.50 -14.87
N ALA A 49 14.73 3.75 -14.44
CA ALA A 49 15.17 2.54 -15.10
C ALA A 49 14.10 1.43 -15.08
N ASP A 50 13.37 1.29 -13.98
CA ASP A 50 12.27 0.31 -13.86
C ASP A 50 11.02 0.75 -14.64
N MET A 51 10.70 2.05 -14.62
CA MET A 51 9.50 2.60 -15.25
C MET A 51 9.65 2.87 -16.75
N THR A 52 10.86 2.81 -17.31
CA THR A 52 11.12 3.11 -18.73
C THR A 52 11.34 1.83 -19.53
N ILE A 53 10.47 1.60 -20.51
CA ILE A 53 10.68 0.53 -21.50
C ILE A 53 11.44 1.12 -22.68
N THR A 54 12.70 0.71 -22.84
CA THR A 54 13.50 1.03 -24.04
C THR A 54 13.21 0.00 -25.13
N LEU A 55 12.72 0.47 -26.29
CA LEU A 55 12.42 -0.38 -27.44
C LEU A 55 13.51 -0.24 -28.50
N SER A 56 13.84 -1.34 -29.20
CA SER A 56 14.62 -1.26 -30.44
C SER A 56 13.86 -0.44 -31.51
N PRO A 57 14.52 0.06 -32.56
CA PRO A 57 13.84 0.69 -33.68
C PRO A 57 12.74 -0.22 -34.29
N GLU A 58 12.99 -1.53 -34.45
CA GLU A 58 11.98 -2.45 -34.99
C GLU A 58 10.82 -2.66 -34.01
N GLU A 59 11.09 -2.74 -32.71
CA GLU A 59 10.06 -2.84 -31.67
C GLU A 59 9.21 -1.59 -31.59
N SER A 60 9.82 -0.41 -31.69
CA SER A 60 9.13 0.88 -31.74
C SER A 60 8.20 0.95 -32.96
N HIS A 61 8.69 0.58 -34.15
CA HIS A 61 7.87 0.55 -35.36
C HIS A 61 6.70 -0.43 -35.23
N ARG A 62 6.92 -1.62 -34.64
CA ARG A 62 5.86 -2.59 -34.38
C ARG A 62 4.83 -2.07 -33.38
N LEU A 63 5.26 -1.38 -32.33
CA LEU A 63 4.37 -0.78 -31.34
C LEU A 63 3.52 0.32 -31.98
N ILE A 64 4.12 1.27 -32.70
CA ILE A 64 3.41 2.37 -33.37
C ILE A 64 2.39 1.80 -34.36
N ALA A 65 2.81 0.84 -35.21
CA ALA A 65 1.91 0.18 -36.15
C ALA A 65 0.78 -0.63 -35.48
N ALA A 66 0.96 -1.05 -34.22
CA ALA A 66 -0.10 -1.68 -33.43
C ALA A 66 -1.06 -0.65 -32.81
N LEU A 67 -0.56 0.52 -32.40
CA LEU A 67 -1.37 1.62 -31.87
C LEU A 67 -2.27 2.26 -32.93
N ASP A 68 -1.81 2.32 -34.18
CA ASP A 68 -2.61 2.84 -35.31
C ASP A 68 -3.77 1.91 -35.71
N LYS A 69 -3.77 0.66 -35.27
CA LYS A 69 -4.81 -0.33 -35.61
C LYS A 69 -5.90 -0.35 -34.54
N PRO A 70 -7.18 -0.53 -34.93
CA PRO A 70 -8.24 -0.71 -33.96
C PRO A 70 -7.99 -1.99 -33.13
N PHE A 71 -8.08 -1.85 -31.81
CA PHE A 71 -7.90 -2.97 -30.89
C PHE A 71 -8.97 -4.04 -31.10
N THR A 72 -8.55 -5.22 -31.56
CA THR A 72 -9.44 -6.36 -31.77
C THR A 72 -9.01 -7.51 -30.85
N PRO A 73 -9.63 -7.65 -29.66
CA PRO A 73 -9.22 -8.66 -28.68
C PRO A 73 -9.52 -10.08 -29.16
N SER A 74 -8.60 -11.00 -28.87
CA SER A 74 -8.81 -12.44 -29.14
C SER A 74 -9.91 -13.03 -28.27
N ALA A 75 -10.50 -14.16 -28.68
CA ALA A 75 -11.54 -14.83 -27.90
C ALA A 75 -11.08 -15.15 -26.46
N LYS A 76 -9.82 -15.59 -26.30
CA LYS A 76 -9.22 -15.84 -24.98
C LYS A 76 -9.09 -14.58 -24.14
N LEU A 77 -8.72 -13.44 -24.76
CA LEU A 77 -8.63 -12.16 -24.07
C LEU A 77 -10.00 -11.63 -23.65
N LYS A 78 -11.02 -11.74 -24.52
CA LYS A 78 -12.41 -11.37 -24.18
C LYS A 78 -12.90 -12.13 -22.94
N GLN A 79 -12.72 -13.45 -22.91
CA GLN A 79 -13.08 -14.29 -21.75
C GLN A 79 -12.28 -13.92 -20.48
N ALA A 80 -11.03 -13.49 -20.61
CA ALA A 80 -10.25 -13.02 -19.46
C ALA A 80 -10.75 -11.67 -18.93
N MET A 81 -11.11 -10.74 -19.82
CA MET A 81 -11.66 -9.43 -19.48
C MET A 81 -13.02 -9.57 -18.76
N GLU A 82 -13.92 -10.42 -19.26
CA GLU A 82 -15.21 -10.69 -18.62
C GLU A 82 -15.05 -11.24 -17.19
N ARG A 83 -14.10 -12.17 -16.99
CA ARG A 83 -13.75 -12.69 -15.66
C ARG A 83 -13.17 -11.60 -14.75
N GLY A 84 -12.27 -10.77 -15.26
CA GLY A 84 -11.68 -9.66 -14.52
C GLY A 84 -12.72 -8.62 -14.07
N LEU A 85 -13.66 -8.25 -14.96
CA LEU A 85 -14.76 -7.34 -14.64
C LEU A 85 -15.65 -7.91 -13.54
N THR A 86 -15.96 -9.21 -13.61
CA THR A 86 -16.73 -9.91 -12.57
C THR A 86 -16.02 -9.88 -11.21
N LEU A 87 -14.69 -10.01 -11.19
CA LEU A 87 -13.90 -9.93 -9.96
C LEU A 87 -13.86 -8.50 -9.40
N ALA A 88 -13.69 -7.49 -10.25
CA ALA A 88 -13.67 -6.08 -9.83
C ALA A 88 -15.00 -5.63 -9.20
N VAL A 89 -16.14 -6.11 -9.73
CA VAL A 89 -17.47 -5.86 -9.14
C VAL A 89 -17.61 -6.51 -7.76
N ARG A 90 -17.10 -7.74 -7.59
CA ARG A 90 -17.13 -8.43 -6.29
C ARG A 90 -16.23 -7.79 -5.26
N THR A 91 -15.06 -7.29 -5.65
CA THR A 91 -14.19 -6.54 -4.73
C THR A 91 -14.83 -5.22 -4.33
N ALA A 92 -15.54 -4.53 -5.25
CA ALA A 92 -16.27 -3.30 -4.92
C ALA A 92 -17.48 -3.55 -3.99
N GLU A 93 -18.17 -4.69 -4.10
CA GLU A 93 -19.21 -5.11 -3.13
C GLU A 93 -18.63 -5.51 -1.78
N THR A 94 -17.38 -6.00 -1.73
CA THR A 94 -16.71 -6.40 -0.49
C THR A 94 -16.05 -5.20 0.22
N ASP A 95 -15.64 -4.17 -0.53
CA ASP A 95 -15.06 -2.91 -0.03
C ASP A 95 -16.10 -1.80 0.16
N ALA A 96 -17.38 -2.10 -0.07
CA ALA A 96 -18.46 -1.20 0.31
C ALA A 96 -18.42 -1.02 1.85
N PRO A 97 -18.36 0.22 2.37
CA PRO A 97 -18.50 0.43 3.81
C PRO A 97 -19.81 -0.23 4.26
N PRO A 98 -19.86 -0.91 5.42
CA PRO A 98 -21.09 -1.51 5.89
C PRO A 98 -22.17 -0.43 5.86
N ALA A 99 -23.25 -0.70 5.12
CA ALA A 99 -24.37 0.24 5.00
C ALA A 99 -24.75 0.71 6.41
N PHE A 100 -24.38 1.95 6.74
CA PHE A 100 -24.73 2.55 8.01
C PHE A 100 -26.24 2.72 8.00
N GLY A 101 -26.93 1.83 8.70
CA GLY A 101 -28.33 1.99 9.05
C GLY A 101 -29.31 1.04 8.36
N VAL A 102 -29.18 -0.27 8.57
CA VAL A 102 -30.24 -1.09 9.17
C VAL A 102 -29.53 -2.20 9.95
N ARG A 103 -29.49 -2.11 11.29
CA ARG A 103 -28.97 -3.21 12.12
C ARG A 103 -29.85 -4.43 11.90
N PRO A 104 -29.31 -5.63 11.60
CA PRO A 104 -30.09 -6.85 11.76
C PRO A 104 -30.51 -6.94 13.23
N ARG A 105 -31.83 -7.02 13.48
CA ARG A 105 -32.37 -7.33 14.81
C ARG A 105 -31.81 -8.68 15.22
N GLY A 106 -31.01 -8.74 16.29
CA GLY A 106 -30.70 -10.05 16.87
C GLY A 106 -29.59 -10.14 17.90
N THR A 107 -28.55 -9.29 17.89
CA THR A 107 -27.41 -9.53 18.80
C THR A 107 -26.82 -8.22 19.34
N GLU A 108 -27.21 -7.85 20.56
CA GLU A 108 -26.52 -6.79 21.28
C GLU A 108 -25.17 -7.30 21.83
N PRO A 109 -24.06 -6.59 21.56
CA PRO A 109 -22.75 -6.96 22.08
C PRO A 109 -22.76 -6.97 23.61
N LEU A 110 -22.09 -7.97 24.19
CA LEU A 110 -22.05 -8.27 25.63
C LEU A 110 -21.80 -7.03 26.50
N ALA A 111 -20.93 -6.11 26.05
CA ALA A 111 -20.61 -4.86 26.75
C ALA A 111 -21.82 -3.93 26.98
N ASN A 112 -22.84 -3.95 26.10
CA ASN A 112 -24.07 -3.19 26.31
C ASN A 112 -25.04 -3.92 27.25
N ARG A 113 -25.06 -5.26 27.24
CA ARG A 113 -25.87 -6.06 28.18
C ARG A 113 -25.37 -5.96 29.63
N LEU A 114 -24.07 -5.68 29.81
CA LEU A 114 -23.43 -5.54 31.11
C LEU A 114 -23.46 -4.09 31.66
N ARG A 115 -23.93 -3.11 30.87
CA ARG A 115 -23.97 -1.70 31.29
C ARG A 115 -25.07 -1.51 32.34
N GLY A 116 -24.68 -1.23 33.58
CA GLY A 116 -25.60 -0.99 34.73
C GLY A 116 -25.72 -2.15 35.72
N ARG A 117 -25.05 -3.29 35.50
CA ARG A 117 -25.04 -4.45 36.44
C ARG A 117 -23.70 -4.68 37.14
N ALA A 118 -22.79 -3.72 37.05
CA ALA A 118 -21.47 -3.82 37.67
C ALA A 118 -21.52 -3.52 39.18
N THR A 119 -22.18 -4.38 39.95
CA THR A 119 -21.89 -4.57 41.38
C THR A 119 -22.18 -6.02 41.80
N ALA A 120 -21.11 -6.73 42.16
CA ALA A 120 -21.06 -7.89 43.06
C ALA A 120 -21.77 -9.22 42.67
N ARG A 121 -20.92 -10.23 42.43
CA ARG A 121 -21.13 -11.70 42.52
C ARG A 121 -22.12 -12.34 41.54
N MET A 122 -21.68 -12.60 40.31
CA MET A 122 -22.30 -13.62 39.46
C MET A 122 -21.69 -15.00 39.74
N GLY A 123 -22.55 -16.00 39.86
CA GLY A 123 -22.14 -17.40 40.09
C GLY A 123 -21.73 -18.12 38.80
N THR A 124 -20.99 -19.22 38.93
CA THR A 124 -20.50 -20.02 37.79
C THR A 124 -21.63 -20.49 36.87
N ASP A 125 -22.82 -20.79 37.39
CA ASP A 125 -23.97 -21.21 36.60
C ASP A 125 -24.56 -20.08 35.73
N GLU A 126 -24.53 -18.83 36.21
CA GLU A 126 -24.97 -17.68 35.42
C GLU A 126 -24.00 -17.37 34.28
N ILE A 127 -22.70 -17.59 34.50
CA ILE A 127 -21.67 -17.48 33.47
C ILE A 127 -21.88 -18.56 32.39
N MET A 128 -22.21 -19.79 32.81
CA MET A 128 -22.44 -20.91 31.89
C MET A 128 -23.74 -20.80 31.08
N GLN A 129 -24.77 -20.12 31.60
CA GLN A 129 -25.99 -19.84 30.83
C GLN A 129 -25.80 -18.73 29.79
N LEU A 130 -24.95 -17.73 30.08
CA LEU A 130 -24.67 -16.62 29.15
C LEU A 130 -23.80 -17.02 27.96
N THR A 131 -22.99 -18.08 28.09
CA THR A 131 -22.11 -18.58 27.01
C THR A 131 -22.76 -19.63 26.12
N ARG A 132 -23.97 -20.11 26.44
CA ARG A 132 -24.63 -21.23 25.73
C ARG A 132 -25.75 -20.83 24.77
N GLY A 133 -25.72 -19.63 24.19
CA GLY A 133 -26.71 -19.17 23.19
C GLY A 133 -26.05 -18.60 21.93
N ALA A 134 -26.29 -19.28 20.80
CA ALA A 134 -26.04 -18.83 19.43
C ALA A 134 -27.05 -17.76 18.98
#